data_AF-A0A9E3WVN6-F1
#
_entry.id   AF-A0A9E3WVN6-F1
#
_cell.length_a   1.000
_cell.length_b   1.000
_cell.length_c   1.000
_cell.angle_alpha   90.00
_cell.angle_beta   90.00
_cell.angle_gamma   90.00
#
_symmetry.space_group_name_H-M   'P 1'
#
loop_
_entity.id
_entity.type
_entity.pdbx_description
1 polymer ?
#
loop_
_entity_poly.entity_id
_entity_poly.type
_entity_poly.pdbx_seq_one_letter_code
_entity_poly.pdbx_strand_id
1 'polypeptide(L)'
;MPFLFTCPNCQHQVTVDENYVGRSGPCASCGKVVTVVAPTPTAPHQRQQARSEPRPLMLAGIFLGALVGAALLVALVVALVMFAVPLSQNVQSNAAQSTCAANLIAIGRAMLEYQADHGTFPPAFVADEKGTPLHSWRVLLLPYLGQNALYQRYDMKLPWNSPPNLELTYQMPPVFACPDSPNAAGGETNYMAVVGPGMVFQGATSASLAEIRDGTATTILLVETAGLAQNWLEPLDLDRRQLNMSLNTGLGREIGSYHPAGGANVLLVDGSVKFLSDLTPPQVIESMLTINGGETVAP
;
A
#
# COMPACT_ATOMS: atom_id res chain seq x y z
N MET A 1 -26.93 34.79 67.53
CA MET A 1 -26.89 34.26 66.15
C MET A 1 -28.01 33.26 66.00
N PRO A 2 -28.75 33.19 64.87
CA PRO A 2 -29.81 32.21 64.74
C PRO A 2 -29.22 30.79 64.65
N PHE A 3 -29.83 29.82 65.35
CA PHE A 3 -29.39 28.42 65.38
C PHE A 3 -30.52 27.48 64.96
N LEU A 4 -30.15 26.27 64.56
CA LEU A 4 -31.12 25.27 64.11
C LEU A 4 -31.75 24.58 65.32
N PHE A 5 -33.06 24.77 65.52
CA PHE A 5 -33.85 24.08 66.53
C PHE A 5 -34.65 22.94 65.87
N THR A 6 -34.61 21.76 66.47
CA THR A 6 -35.38 20.58 66.01
C THR A 6 -36.56 20.36 66.94
N CYS A 7 -37.79 20.38 66.40
CA CYS A 7 -38.98 20.10 67.19
C CYS A 7 -38.95 18.66 67.72
N PRO A 8 -39.05 18.41 69.04
CA PRO A 8 -38.97 17.06 69.59
C PRO A 8 -40.14 16.16 69.15
N ASN A 9 -41.29 16.76 68.82
CA ASN A 9 -42.50 16.02 68.50
C ASN A 9 -42.61 15.57 67.04
N CYS A 10 -42.05 16.31 66.09
CA CYS A 10 -42.13 15.96 64.66
C CYS A 10 -40.80 15.98 63.93
N GLN A 11 -39.69 16.27 64.63
CA GLN A 11 -38.34 16.36 64.07
C GLN A 11 -38.17 17.42 62.97
N HIS A 12 -39.14 18.31 62.78
CA HIS A 12 -39.01 19.42 61.84
C HIS A 12 -37.98 20.43 62.36
N GLN A 13 -37.06 20.85 61.50
CA GLN A 13 -35.99 21.78 61.83
C GLN A 13 -36.33 23.18 61.34
N VAL A 14 -36.18 24.16 62.23
CA VAL A 14 -36.37 25.57 61.92
C VAL A 14 -35.24 26.37 62.53
N THR A 15 -34.76 27.37 61.80
CA THR A 15 -33.75 28.29 62.33
C THR A 15 -34.44 29.32 63.22
N VAL A 16 -34.03 29.40 64.49
CA VAL A 16 -34.61 30.29 65.49
C VAL A 16 -33.53 31.23 66.02
N ASP A 17 -33.90 32.48 66.25
CA ASP A 17 -33.00 33.45 66.87
C ASP A 17 -32.76 33.12 68.36
N GLU A 18 -31.52 33.31 68.84
CA GLU A 18 -31.13 33.05 70.23
C GLU A 18 -32.02 33.72 71.28
N ASN A 19 -32.64 34.87 70.96
CA ASN A 19 -33.53 35.59 71.88
C ASN A 19 -34.81 34.81 72.24
N TYR A 20 -35.13 33.74 71.52
CA TYR A 20 -36.29 32.89 71.79
C TYR A 20 -35.98 31.67 72.69
N VAL A 21 -34.72 31.47 73.08
CA VAL A 21 -34.35 30.40 74.03
C VAL A 21 -35.12 30.56 75.35
N GLY A 22 -35.72 29.48 75.82
CA GLY A 22 -36.55 29.41 77.03
C GLY A 22 -38.02 29.79 76.81
N ARG A 23 -38.41 30.29 75.62
CA ARG A 23 -39.81 30.61 75.30
C ARG A 23 -40.52 29.40 74.70
N SER A 24 -41.82 29.27 75.01
CA SER A 24 -42.70 28.23 74.50
C SER A 24 -43.69 28.78 73.47
N GLY A 25 -43.89 28.05 72.39
CA GLY A 25 -44.86 28.38 71.34
C GLY A 25 -45.22 27.17 70.48
N PRO A 26 -46.29 27.25 69.68
CA PRO A 26 -46.69 26.14 68.81
C PRO A 26 -45.64 25.91 67.70
N CYS A 27 -45.27 24.66 67.47
CA CYS A 27 -44.42 24.29 66.34
C CYS A 27 -45.14 24.57 65.02
N ALA A 28 -44.50 25.29 64.09
CA ALA A 28 -45.08 25.65 62.81
C ALA A 28 -45.48 24.43 61.93
N SER A 29 -44.87 23.26 62.15
CA SER A 29 -45.18 22.05 61.37
C SER A 29 -46.31 21.21 61.97
N CYS A 30 -46.27 20.93 63.28
CA CYS A 30 -47.22 20.01 63.92
C CYS A 30 -48.21 20.67 64.89
N GLY A 31 -48.10 21.98 65.12
CA GLY A 31 -48.97 22.76 66.00
C GLY A 31 -48.78 22.53 67.51
N LYS A 32 -48.05 21.49 67.93
CA LYS A 32 -47.80 21.20 69.35
C LYS A 32 -46.87 22.25 69.97
N VAL A 33 -47.18 22.67 71.20
CA VAL A 33 -46.36 23.63 71.93
C VAL A 33 -45.00 23.02 72.28
N VAL A 34 -43.93 23.70 71.93
CA VAL A 34 -42.54 23.33 72.21
C VAL A 34 -41.80 24.52 72.81
N THR A 35 -40.88 24.23 73.72
CA THR A 35 -39.99 25.24 74.30
C THR A 35 -38.65 25.19 73.58
N VAL A 36 -38.19 26.33 73.09
CA VAL A 36 -36.89 26.41 72.42
C VAL A 36 -35.81 26.30 73.49
N VAL A 37 -34.98 25.27 73.42
CA VAL A 37 -33.82 25.10 74.31
C VAL A 37 -32.55 25.46 73.54
N ALA A 38 -31.62 26.16 74.20
CA ALA A 38 -30.31 26.42 73.62
C ALA A 38 -29.60 25.09 73.34
N PRO A 39 -28.84 24.97 72.23
CA PRO A 39 -28.04 23.80 71.98
C PRO A 39 -27.01 23.67 73.12
N THR A 40 -27.08 22.57 73.87
CA THR A 40 -26.08 22.26 74.89
C THR A 40 -24.72 22.13 74.19
N PRO A 41 -23.67 22.86 74.60
CA PRO A 41 -22.35 22.67 74.03
C PRO A 41 -21.88 21.25 74.38
N THR A 42 -21.98 20.33 73.43
CA THR A 42 -21.42 19.00 73.54
C THR A 42 -19.90 19.15 73.63
N ALA A 43 -19.35 18.81 74.79
CA ALA A 43 -17.91 18.70 75.00
C ALA A 43 -17.28 17.86 73.87
N PRO A 44 -16.11 18.24 73.35
CA PRO A 44 -15.48 17.48 72.29
C PRO A 44 -15.17 16.08 72.81
N HIS A 45 -15.88 15.08 72.27
CA HIS A 45 -15.46 13.70 72.39
C HIS A 45 -14.08 13.59 71.74
N GLN A 46 -13.03 13.54 72.57
CA GLN A 46 -11.73 13.05 72.16
C GLN A 46 -11.91 11.57 71.79
N ARG A 47 -12.26 11.31 70.52
CA ARG A 47 -11.98 10.02 69.90
C ARG A 47 -10.46 9.88 69.94
N GLN A 48 -9.96 9.04 70.83
CA GLN A 48 -8.69 8.36 70.62
C GLN A 48 -8.83 7.56 69.32
N GLN A 49 -8.56 8.20 68.20
CA GLN A 49 -8.23 7.50 66.97
C GLN A 49 -6.85 6.90 67.21
N ALA A 50 -6.81 5.58 67.43
CA ALA A 50 -5.63 4.80 67.15
C ALA A 50 -5.23 5.11 65.69
N ARG A 51 -4.27 6.03 65.52
CA ARG A 51 -3.66 6.34 64.24
C ARG A 51 -2.82 5.11 63.92
N SER A 52 -3.38 4.17 63.16
CA SER A 52 -2.57 3.20 62.45
C SER A 52 -1.74 4.01 61.46
N GLU A 53 -0.50 4.34 61.83
CA GLU A 53 0.45 4.86 60.87
C GLU A 53 0.55 3.85 59.73
N PRO A 54 0.32 4.25 58.46
CA PRO A 54 0.56 3.36 57.35
C PRO A 54 2.05 3.02 57.39
N ARG A 55 2.36 1.74 57.62
CA ARG A 55 3.73 1.23 57.65
C ARG A 55 4.45 1.73 56.37
N PRO A 56 5.56 2.47 56.45
CA PRO A 56 6.22 3.09 55.28
C PRO A 56 6.66 2.07 54.22
N LEU A 57 6.82 0.80 54.60
CA LEU A 57 7.05 -0.34 53.71
C LEU A 57 5.89 -0.61 52.73
N MET A 58 4.62 -0.37 53.12
CA MET A 58 3.49 -0.59 52.22
C MET A 58 3.39 0.47 51.12
N LEU A 59 3.65 1.74 51.44
CA LEU A 59 3.66 2.82 50.45
C LEU A 59 4.85 2.65 49.48
N ALA A 60 6.05 2.34 49.98
CA ALA A 60 7.21 2.08 49.13
C ALA A 60 7.00 0.88 48.18
N GLY A 61 6.35 -0.20 48.64
CA GLY A 61 6.02 -1.35 47.82
C GLY A 61 4.98 -1.06 46.72
N ILE A 62 4.00 -0.20 46.99
CA ILE A 62 3.00 0.23 46.00
C ILE A 62 3.64 1.11 44.92
N PHE A 63 4.51 2.07 45.31
CA PHE A 63 5.23 2.91 44.34
C PHE A 63 6.22 2.11 43.51
N LEU A 64 6.98 1.18 44.11
CA LEU A 64 7.90 0.30 43.39
C LEU A 64 7.15 -0.64 42.43
N GLY A 65 6.03 -1.21 42.87
CA GLY A 65 5.17 -2.05 42.04
C GLY A 65 4.55 -1.30 40.86
N ALA A 66 4.11 -0.06 41.06
CA ALA A 66 3.60 0.80 40.00
C ALA A 66 4.70 1.17 38.98
N LEU A 67 5.92 1.47 39.44
CA LEU A 67 7.06 1.76 38.56
C LEU A 67 7.50 0.55 37.74
N VAL A 68 7.59 -0.63 38.38
CA VAL A 68 7.90 -1.90 37.68
C VAL A 68 6.79 -2.26 36.70
N GLY A 69 5.52 -2.12 37.09
CA GLY A 69 4.38 -2.36 36.22
C GLY A 69 4.35 -1.42 35.00
N ALA A 70 4.59 -0.12 35.22
CA ALA A 70 4.72 0.85 34.14
C ALA A 70 5.90 0.55 33.22
N ALA A 71 7.06 0.16 33.77
CA ALA A 71 8.22 -0.22 32.98
C ALA A 71 7.98 -1.49 32.14
N LEU A 72 7.29 -2.49 32.69
CA LEU A 72 6.89 -3.70 31.96
C LEU A 72 5.87 -3.39 30.85
N LEU A 73 4.92 -2.49 31.11
CA LEU A 73 3.97 -2.04 30.11
C LEU A 73 4.68 -1.32 28.95
N VAL A 74 5.59 -0.40 29.26
CA VAL A 74 6.40 0.29 28.23
C VAL A 74 7.25 -0.72 27.46
N ALA A 75 7.91 -1.66 28.13
CA ALA A 75 8.69 -2.72 27.48
C ALA A 75 7.82 -3.59 26.55
N LEU A 76 6.61 -3.93 26.96
CA LEU A 76 5.65 -4.67 26.14
C LEU A 76 5.21 -3.86 24.92
N VAL A 77 4.85 -2.59 25.08
CA VAL A 77 4.47 -1.71 23.97
C VAL A 77 5.63 -1.55 22.98
N VAL A 78 6.85 -1.34 23.47
CA VAL A 78 8.06 -1.27 22.63
C VAL A 78 8.28 -2.59 21.88
N ALA A 79 8.16 -3.73 22.54
CA ALA A 79 8.28 -5.04 21.89
C ALA A 79 7.21 -5.26 20.82
N LEU A 80 5.95 -4.87 21.09
CA LEU A 80 4.85 -4.94 20.13
C LEU A 80 5.09 -4.05 18.90
N VAL A 81 5.55 -2.81 19.09
CA VAL A 81 5.90 -1.90 17.98
C VAL A 81 7.07 -2.44 17.17
N MET A 82 8.13 -2.90 17.85
CA MET A 82 9.31 -3.50 17.19
C MET A 82 8.97 -4.75 16.39
N PHE A 83 7.96 -5.52 16.80
CA PHE A 83 7.49 -6.68 16.06
C PHE A 83 6.49 -6.32 14.95
N ALA A 84 5.64 -5.30 15.13
CA ALA A 84 4.62 -4.92 14.15
C ALA A 84 5.18 -4.15 12.94
N VAL A 85 6.20 -3.31 13.13
CA VAL A 85 6.82 -2.53 12.04
C VAL A 85 7.43 -3.39 10.92
N PRO A 86 8.27 -4.42 11.17
CA PRO A 86 8.85 -5.23 10.09
C PRO A 86 7.81 -6.02 9.30
N LEU A 87 6.67 -6.39 9.91
CA LEU A 87 5.56 -7.03 9.19
C LEU A 87 4.88 -6.10 8.19
N SER A 88 4.81 -4.78 8.47
CA SER A 88 4.12 -3.83 7.59
C SER A 88 4.90 -3.48 6.32
N GLN A 89 6.23 -3.53 6.35
CA GLN A 89 7.08 -3.20 5.20
C GLN A 89 7.15 -4.37 4.21
N ASN A 90 7.25 -5.60 4.71
CA ASN A 90 7.24 -6.81 3.89
C ASN A 90 5.89 -7.02 3.15
N VAL A 91 4.78 -6.53 3.70
CA VAL A 91 3.46 -6.61 3.03
C VAL A 91 3.36 -5.61 1.88
N GLN A 92 3.96 -4.43 1.98
CA GLN A 92 3.90 -3.41 0.93
C GLN A 92 4.76 -3.78 -0.29
N SER A 93 5.98 -4.27 -0.09
CA SER A 93 6.82 -4.76 -1.19
C SER A 93 6.17 -5.92 -1.96
N ASN A 94 5.51 -6.83 -1.24
CA ASN A 94 4.79 -7.94 -1.86
C ASN A 94 3.53 -7.47 -2.62
N ALA A 95 2.86 -6.41 -2.14
CA ALA A 95 1.70 -5.83 -2.82
C ALA A 95 2.07 -5.06 -4.09
N ALA A 96 3.19 -4.33 -4.07
CA ALA A 96 3.69 -3.60 -5.24
C ALA A 96 4.13 -4.57 -6.35
N GLN A 97 4.92 -5.59 -6.01
CA GLN A 97 5.27 -6.68 -6.94
C GLN A 97 4.03 -7.38 -7.51
N SER A 98 3.04 -7.70 -6.65
CA SER A 98 1.78 -8.30 -7.10
C SER A 98 1.01 -7.39 -8.07
N THR A 99 1.10 -6.07 -7.87
CA THR A 99 0.51 -5.08 -8.79
C THR A 99 1.26 -5.05 -10.11
N CYS A 100 2.59 -5.13 -10.11
CA CYS A 100 3.37 -5.19 -11.34
C CYS A 100 3.02 -6.45 -12.17
N ALA A 101 2.84 -7.60 -11.51
CA ALA A 101 2.32 -8.81 -12.14
C ALA A 101 0.89 -8.63 -12.67
N ALA A 102 -0.01 -8.00 -11.91
CA ALA A 102 -1.38 -7.73 -12.35
C ALA A 102 -1.42 -6.78 -13.58
N ASN A 103 -0.51 -5.81 -13.65
CA ASN A 103 -0.34 -4.94 -14.81
C ASN A 103 0.09 -5.74 -16.05
N LEU A 104 1.07 -6.65 -15.92
CA LEU A 104 1.45 -7.55 -17.01
C LEU A 104 0.28 -8.43 -17.46
N ILE A 105 -0.54 -8.96 -16.54
CA ILE A 105 -1.75 -9.73 -16.89
C ILE A 105 -2.74 -8.86 -17.69
N ALA A 106 -2.94 -7.61 -17.29
CA ALA A 106 -3.82 -6.68 -18.00
C ALA A 106 -3.29 -6.36 -19.40
N ILE A 107 -1.98 -6.14 -19.55
CA ILE A 107 -1.33 -5.94 -20.86
C ILE A 107 -1.42 -7.22 -21.69
N GLY A 108 -1.19 -8.39 -21.11
CA GLY A 108 -1.26 -9.68 -21.80
C GLY A 108 -2.65 -9.99 -22.34
N ARG A 109 -3.70 -9.67 -21.60
CA ARG A 109 -5.06 -9.75 -22.12
C ARG A 109 -5.26 -8.83 -23.33
N ALA A 110 -4.82 -7.58 -23.25
CA ALA A 110 -4.90 -6.64 -24.37
C ALA A 110 -4.07 -7.10 -25.60
N MET A 111 -2.90 -7.70 -25.38
CA MET A 111 -2.08 -8.31 -26.43
C MET A 111 -2.79 -9.47 -27.13
N LEU A 112 -3.45 -10.34 -26.35
CA LEU A 112 -4.21 -11.47 -26.88
C LEU A 112 -5.47 -11.02 -27.63
N GLU A 113 -6.16 -9.99 -27.14
CA GLU A 113 -7.29 -9.38 -27.86
C GLU A 113 -6.83 -8.74 -29.18
N TYR A 114 -5.73 -7.99 -29.18
CA TYR A 114 -5.12 -7.46 -30.41
C TYR A 114 -4.78 -8.59 -31.38
N GLN A 115 -4.14 -9.66 -30.88
CA GLN A 115 -3.76 -10.81 -31.68
C GLN A 115 -4.97 -11.53 -32.28
N ALA A 116 -6.06 -11.65 -31.54
CA ALA A 116 -7.31 -12.23 -32.05
C ALA A 116 -7.89 -11.41 -33.21
N ASP A 117 -7.82 -10.08 -33.12
CA ASP A 117 -8.35 -9.17 -34.14
C ASP A 117 -7.43 -9.05 -35.39
N HIS A 118 -6.11 -9.19 -35.21
CA HIS A 118 -5.12 -8.91 -36.26
C HIS A 118 -4.39 -10.16 -36.79
N GLY A 119 -4.57 -11.32 -36.15
CA GLY A 119 -3.90 -12.59 -36.49
C GLY A 119 -2.47 -12.72 -35.96
N THR A 120 -1.79 -11.61 -35.69
CA THR A 120 -0.44 -11.53 -35.09
C THR A 120 -0.46 -10.66 -33.85
N PHE A 121 0.52 -10.83 -32.95
CA PHE A 121 0.77 -9.84 -31.91
C PHE A 121 1.03 -8.44 -32.52
N PRO A 122 0.94 -7.33 -31.77
CA PRO A 122 1.36 -6.05 -32.32
C PRO A 122 2.85 -6.09 -32.69
N PRO A 123 3.28 -5.40 -33.76
CA PRO A 123 4.71 -5.19 -34.01
C PRO A 123 5.32 -4.37 -32.87
N ALA A 124 6.63 -4.49 -32.62
CA ALA A 124 7.30 -3.68 -31.59
C ALA A 124 7.11 -2.18 -31.86
N PHE A 125 7.16 -1.82 -33.14
CA PHE A 125 6.86 -0.48 -33.60
C PHE A 125 6.19 -0.48 -34.97
N VAL A 126 5.39 0.55 -35.24
CA VAL A 126 4.96 0.88 -36.60
C VAL A 126 6.03 1.80 -37.19
N ALA A 127 6.48 1.48 -38.40
CA ALA A 127 7.50 2.25 -39.10
C ALA A 127 6.93 3.04 -40.29
N ASP A 128 7.64 4.09 -40.70
CA ASP A 128 7.39 4.77 -41.98
C ASP A 128 7.88 3.93 -43.18
N GLU A 129 7.67 4.43 -44.40
CA GLU A 129 8.13 3.79 -45.64
C GLU A 129 9.66 3.59 -45.70
N LYS A 130 10.42 4.34 -44.90
CA LYS A 130 11.88 4.26 -44.81
C LYS A 130 12.35 3.30 -43.70
N GLY A 131 11.42 2.69 -42.97
CA GLY A 131 11.70 1.81 -41.83
C GLY A 131 11.99 2.54 -40.52
N THR A 132 11.74 3.85 -40.45
CA THR A 132 11.92 4.65 -39.24
C THR A 132 10.82 4.32 -38.23
N PRO A 133 11.14 3.88 -36.99
CA PRO A 133 10.13 3.64 -35.96
C PRO A 133 9.36 4.93 -35.61
N LEU A 134 8.04 4.92 -35.79
CA LEU A 134 7.16 6.07 -35.52
C LEU A 134 6.31 5.89 -34.28
N HIS A 135 5.80 4.69 -34.02
CA HIS A 135 4.82 4.44 -32.96
C HIS A 135 5.12 3.15 -32.19
N SER A 136 5.06 3.19 -30.87
CA SER A 136 5.23 2.01 -30.01
C SER A 136 3.99 1.10 -30.05
N TRP A 137 4.20 -0.21 -29.87
CA TRP A 137 3.13 -1.19 -29.59
C TRP A 137 2.20 -0.76 -28.46
N ARG A 138 2.71 -0.01 -27.47
CA ARG A 138 1.94 0.48 -26.32
C ARG A 138 0.78 1.39 -26.76
N VAL A 139 0.98 2.18 -27.81
CA VAL A 139 -0.06 3.04 -28.39
C VAL A 139 -1.14 2.20 -29.09
N LEU A 140 -0.73 1.14 -29.80
CA LEU A 140 -1.66 0.23 -30.47
C LEU A 140 -2.59 -0.52 -29.51
N LEU A 141 -2.15 -0.74 -28.26
CA LEU A 141 -2.94 -1.41 -27.23
C LEU A 141 -3.95 -0.50 -26.52
N LEU A 142 -3.88 0.82 -26.67
CA LEU A 142 -4.75 1.73 -25.93
C LEU A 142 -6.25 1.41 -26.06
N PRO A 143 -6.80 1.07 -27.25
CA PRO A 143 -8.21 0.70 -27.37
C PRO A 143 -8.60 -0.54 -26.53
N TYR A 144 -7.73 -1.55 -26.51
CA TYR A 144 -7.89 -2.81 -25.75
C TYR A 144 -7.71 -2.63 -24.24
N LEU A 145 -7.04 -1.56 -23.83
CA LEU A 145 -6.90 -1.14 -22.43
C LEU A 145 -8.02 -0.17 -21.98
N GLY A 146 -9.03 0.07 -22.83
CA GLY A 146 -10.12 1.01 -22.56
C GLY A 146 -9.73 2.48 -22.66
N GLN A 147 -8.56 2.80 -23.23
CA GLN A 147 -8.00 4.14 -23.36
C GLN A 147 -8.35 4.81 -24.69
N ASN A 148 -9.59 4.61 -25.17
CA ASN A 148 -10.06 5.12 -26.48
C ASN A 148 -9.93 6.65 -26.61
N ALA A 149 -10.21 7.39 -25.54
CA ALA A 149 -10.09 8.85 -25.55
C ALA A 149 -8.64 9.32 -25.73
N LEU A 150 -7.68 8.61 -25.14
CA LEU A 150 -6.26 8.89 -25.31
C LEU A 150 -5.79 8.50 -26.71
N TYR A 151 -6.21 7.34 -27.20
CA TYR A 151 -5.90 6.87 -28.55
C TYR A 151 -6.38 7.85 -29.64
N GLN A 152 -7.60 8.38 -29.51
CA GLN A 152 -8.15 9.36 -30.46
C GLN A 152 -7.42 10.71 -30.46
N ARG A 153 -6.75 11.05 -29.35
CA ARG A 153 -5.93 12.28 -29.25
C ARG A 153 -4.54 12.11 -29.83
N TYR A 154 -4.04 10.88 -29.89
CA TYR A 154 -2.74 10.58 -30.47
C TYR A 154 -2.82 10.63 -32.00
N ASP A 155 -1.98 11.45 -32.64
CA ASP A 155 -1.95 11.57 -34.10
C ASP A 155 -1.00 10.53 -34.70
N MET A 156 -1.56 9.43 -35.22
CA MET A 156 -0.83 8.36 -35.91
C MET A 156 -0.19 8.80 -37.24
N LYS A 157 -0.41 10.04 -37.71
CA LYS A 157 0.27 10.58 -38.90
C LYS A 157 1.58 11.29 -38.56
N LEU A 158 1.80 11.60 -37.28
CA LEU A 158 2.98 12.31 -36.80
C LEU A 158 3.84 11.38 -35.96
N PRO A 159 5.19 11.52 -35.98
CA PRO A 159 6.06 10.76 -35.10
C PRO A 159 5.68 10.90 -33.62
N TRP A 160 5.99 9.89 -32.81
CA TRP A 160 5.73 9.90 -31.36
C TRP A 160 6.32 11.13 -30.64
N ASN A 161 7.45 11.64 -31.11
CA ASN A 161 8.16 12.79 -30.54
C ASN A 161 7.78 14.13 -31.17
N SER A 162 6.74 14.16 -32.02
CA SER A 162 6.16 15.42 -32.49
C SER A 162 5.54 16.19 -31.32
N PRO A 163 5.53 17.54 -31.33
CA PRO A 163 4.97 18.32 -30.23
C PRO A 163 3.56 17.91 -29.80
N PRO A 164 2.59 17.66 -30.71
CA PRO A 164 1.24 17.23 -30.32
C PRO A 164 1.21 15.88 -29.59
N ASN A 165 2.02 14.90 -30.03
CA ASN A 165 2.06 13.58 -29.40
C ASN A 165 2.85 13.61 -28.09
N LEU A 166 3.92 14.40 -28.02
CA LEU A 166 4.77 14.49 -26.83
C LEU A 166 4.02 15.03 -25.61
N GLU A 167 3.03 15.90 -25.80
CA GLU A 167 2.13 16.37 -24.71
C GLU A 167 1.34 15.24 -24.04
N LEU A 168 1.17 14.09 -24.71
CA LEU A 168 0.45 12.93 -24.17
C LEU A 168 1.32 12.07 -23.24
N THR A 169 2.62 12.36 -23.13
CA THR A 169 3.56 11.64 -22.25
C THR A 169 3.04 11.54 -20.81
N TYR A 170 2.49 12.64 -20.27
CA TYR A 170 1.98 12.73 -18.90
C TYR A 170 0.61 12.07 -18.69
N GLN A 171 0.03 11.49 -19.75
CA GLN A 171 -1.23 10.74 -19.69
C GLN A 171 -0.99 9.23 -19.85
N MET A 172 0.21 8.77 -19.49
CA MET A 172 0.54 7.35 -19.50
C MET A 172 -0.49 6.55 -18.69
N PRO A 173 -1.11 5.51 -19.30
CA PRO A 173 -1.94 4.58 -18.54
C PRO A 173 -1.15 3.95 -17.39
N PRO A 174 -1.69 3.93 -16.15
CA PRO A 174 -0.97 3.38 -14.98
C PRO A 174 -0.53 1.92 -15.13
N VAL A 175 -1.20 1.17 -16.02
CA VAL A 175 -0.86 -0.23 -16.33
C VAL A 175 0.55 -0.39 -16.92
N PHE A 176 1.15 0.67 -17.48
CA PHE A 176 2.52 0.61 -18.02
C PHE A 176 3.61 0.90 -16.98
N ALA A 177 3.24 1.33 -15.77
CA ALA A 177 4.18 1.59 -14.68
C ALA A 177 4.16 0.46 -13.66
N CYS A 178 5.34 0.03 -13.20
CA CYS A 178 5.46 -0.84 -12.04
C CYS A 178 5.51 0.02 -10.76
N PRO A 179 4.64 -0.17 -9.76
CA PRO A 179 4.66 0.63 -8.54
C PRO A 179 5.96 0.58 -7.71
N ASP A 180 6.79 -0.46 -7.89
CA ASP A 180 8.12 -0.52 -7.25
C ASP A 180 9.14 0.41 -7.94
N SER A 181 8.83 0.93 -9.13
CA SER A 181 9.71 1.86 -9.85
C SER A 181 9.74 3.23 -9.17
N PRO A 182 10.94 3.81 -8.92
CA PRO A 182 11.04 5.16 -8.36
C PRO A 182 10.43 6.22 -9.27
N ASN A 183 10.27 5.93 -10.56
CA ASN A 183 9.77 6.85 -11.58
C ASN A 183 8.36 6.47 -12.09
N ALA A 184 7.58 5.70 -11.33
CA ALA A 184 6.26 5.23 -11.76
C ALA A 184 5.28 6.34 -12.23
N ALA A 185 5.50 7.60 -11.80
CA ALA A 185 4.69 8.76 -12.19
C ALA A 185 5.29 9.60 -13.36
N GLY A 186 6.47 9.25 -13.86
CA GLY A 186 7.29 10.09 -14.76
C GLY A 186 7.01 9.95 -16.26
N GLY A 187 6.06 9.11 -16.67
CA GLY A 187 5.88 8.73 -18.08
C GLY A 187 6.85 7.65 -18.55
N GLU A 188 7.62 7.07 -17.64
CA GLU A 188 8.51 5.94 -17.88
C GLU A 188 7.74 4.62 -17.79
N THR A 189 7.95 3.74 -18.76
CA THR A 189 7.34 2.40 -18.78
C THR A 189 8.33 1.38 -18.20
N ASN A 190 7.80 0.41 -17.45
CA ASN A 190 8.61 -0.69 -16.89
C ASN A 190 8.49 -1.99 -17.68
N TYR A 191 7.57 -2.09 -18.63
CA TYR A 191 7.34 -3.31 -19.39
C TYR A 191 7.83 -3.14 -20.82
N MET A 192 8.67 -4.06 -21.30
CA MET A 192 9.29 -4.02 -22.63
C MET A 192 9.14 -5.34 -23.38
N ALA A 193 9.13 -5.25 -24.70
CA ALA A 193 9.35 -6.40 -25.57
C ALA A 193 10.86 -6.70 -25.67
N VAL A 194 11.19 -7.96 -25.97
CA VAL A 194 12.51 -8.33 -26.50
C VAL A 194 12.39 -8.50 -28.00
N VAL A 195 13.16 -7.69 -28.73
CA VAL A 195 13.05 -7.53 -30.18
C VAL A 195 14.24 -8.17 -30.87
N GLY A 196 13.96 -9.02 -31.85
CA GLY A 196 14.99 -9.63 -32.70
C GLY A 196 14.48 -10.79 -33.54
N PRO A 197 15.31 -11.30 -34.46
CA PRO A 197 14.98 -12.51 -35.23
C PRO A 197 14.72 -13.69 -34.28
N GLY A 198 13.67 -14.47 -34.57
CA GLY A 198 13.29 -15.64 -33.76
C GLY A 198 12.60 -15.33 -32.43
N MET A 199 12.29 -14.05 -32.16
CA MET A 199 11.49 -13.60 -31.01
C MET A 199 10.03 -13.36 -31.44
N VAL A 200 9.13 -13.17 -30.47
CA VAL A 200 7.74 -12.79 -30.78
C VAL A 200 7.69 -11.44 -31.50
N PHE A 201 8.52 -10.48 -31.08
CA PHE A 201 8.63 -9.16 -31.67
C PHE A 201 9.85 -9.10 -32.59
N GLN A 202 9.63 -8.83 -33.88
CA GLN A 202 10.67 -8.84 -34.91
C GLN A 202 10.89 -7.45 -35.52
N GLY A 203 10.60 -6.40 -34.75
CA GLY A 203 10.68 -5.00 -35.16
C GLY A 203 9.34 -4.50 -35.70
N ALA A 204 9.28 -4.19 -36.99
CA ALA A 204 8.05 -3.76 -37.67
C ALA A 204 7.05 -4.90 -37.94
N THR A 205 7.43 -6.13 -37.62
CA THR A 205 6.60 -7.34 -37.70
C THR A 205 6.64 -8.11 -36.39
N SER A 206 5.77 -9.09 -36.26
CA SER A 206 5.58 -9.92 -35.07
C SER A 206 5.07 -11.30 -35.47
N ALA A 207 5.23 -12.26 -34.56
CA ALA A 207 4.75 -13.61 -34.75
C ALA A 207 3.22 -13.72 -34.56
N SER A 208 2.62 -14.64 -35.29
CA SER A 208 1.31 -15.23 -34.99
C SER A 208 1.43 -16.31 -33.90
N LEU A 209 0.32 -16.67 -33.26
CA LEU A 209 0.29 -17.81 -32.32
C LEU A 209 0.73 -19.12 -32.98
N ALA A 210 0.47 -19.32 -34.28
CA ALA A 210 0.83 -20.53 -35.00
C ALA A 210 2.35 -20.68 -35.22
N GLU A 211 3.10 -19.57 -35.17
CA GLU A 211 4.55 -19.57 -35.32
C GLU A 211 5.29 -19.89 -34.02
N ILE A 212 4.60 -19.84 -32.87
CA ILE A 212 5.15 -20.09 -31.55
C ILE A 212 5.11 -21.59 -31.26
N ARG A 213 6.24 -22.26 -31.51
CA ARG A 213 6.42 -23.71 -31.42
C ARG A 213 7.05 -24.19 -30.11
N ASP A 214 7.74 -23.30 -29.38
CA ASP A 214 8.37 -23.63 -28.09
C ASP A 214 7.37 -23.69 -26.92
N GLY A 215 6.10 -23.34 -27.18
CA GLY A 215 5.00 -23.40 -26.22
C GLY A 215 4.60 -22.01 -25.69
N THR A 216 3.29 -21.72 -25.69
CA THR A 216 2.79 -20.39 -25.26
C THR A 216 2.96 -20.13 -23.76
N ALA A 217 3.03 -21.19 -22.95
CA ALA A 217 3.23 -21.12 -21.50
C ALA A 217 4.72 -21.13 -21.08
N THR A 218 5.64 -21.05 -22.04
CA THR A 218 7.09 -21.10 -21.84
C THR A 218 7.81 -19.96 -22.57
N THR A 219 7.23 -19.48 -23.68
CA THR A 219 7.74 -18.31 -24.42
C THR A 219 7.31 -17.00 -23.74
N ILE A 220 8.28 -16.14 -23.46
CA ILE A 220 8.12 -14.78 -22.95
C ILE A 220 7.59 -13.87 -24.05
N LEU A 221 6.54 -13.13 -23.71
CA LEU A 221 5.96 -12.07 -24.52
C LEU A 221 6.53 -10.71 -24.11
N LEU A 222 6.46 -10.35 -22.82
CA LEU A 222 6.98 -9.08 -22.30
C LEU A 222 7.80 -9.31 -21.02
N VAL A 223 8.70 -8.39 -20.74
CA VAL A 223 9.56 -8.42 -19.56
C VAL A 223 9.46 -7.14 -18.77
N GLU A 224 9.64 -7.21 -17.47
CA GLU A 224 9.95 -6.05 -16.65
C GLU A 224 11.38 -5.55 -16.91
N THR A 225 11.55 -4.24 -16.78
CA THR A 225 12.82 -3.53 -16.89
C THR A 225 12.94 -2.43 -15.84
N ALA A 226 14.18 -2.18 -15.42
CA ALA A 226 14.54 -1.09 -14.53
C ALA A 226 15.34 -0.01 -15.30
N GLY A 227 14.69 1.13 -15.59
CA GLY A 227 15.38 2.36 -16.02
C GLY A 227 15.80 2.45 -17.49
N LEU A 228 15.00 1.93 -18.44
CA LEU A 228 15.33 1.98 -19.87
C LEU A 228 14.58 3.04 -20.68
N ALA A 229 13.25 3.04 -20.66
CA ALA A 229 12.45 3.97 -21.45
C ALA A 229 12.05 5.18 -20.61
N GLN A 230 12.54 6.35 -21.01
CA GLN A 230 12.18 7.62 -20.37
C GLN A 230 10.80 8.12 -20.80
N ASN A 231 10.23 7.57 -21.89
CA ASN A 231 8.91 7.91 -22.38
C ASN A 231 8.19 6.67 -22.94
N TRP A 232 7.00 6.36 -22.44
CA TRP A 232 6.19 5.24 -22.89
C TRP A 232 5.70 5.33 -24.35
N LEU A 233 5.69 6.52 -24.94
CA LEU A 233 5.36 6.73 -26.36
C LEU A 233 6.51 6.37 -27.30
N GLU A 234 7.74 6.32 -26.76
CA GLU A 234 8.93 6.00 -27.54
C GLU A 234 8.86 4.54 -28.02
N PRO A 235 9.05 4.27 -29.33
CA PRO A 235 9.14 2.92 -29.89
C PRO A 235 10.51 2.28 -29.55
N LEU A 236 10.83 2.22 -28.25
CA LEU A 236 12.05 1.63 -27.70
C LEU A 236 11.69 0.40 -26.87
N ASP A 237 12.43 -0.67 -27.14
CA ASP A 237 12.34 -1.96 -26.48
C ASP A 237 13.75 -2.61 -26.46
N LEU A 238 13.88 -3.79 -25.85
CA LEU A 238 15.17 -4.46 -25.68
C LEU A 238 15.63 -5.15 -26.98
N ASP A 239 16.74 -4.72 -27.57
CA ASP A 239 17.35 -5.46 -28.69
C ASP A 239 18.04 -6.73 -28.16
N ARG A 240 17.61 -7.91 -28.64
CA ARG A 240 18.16 -9.21 -28.25
C ARG A 240 19.69 -9.29 -28.37
N ARG A 241 20.29 -8.58 -29.33
CA ARG A 241 21.76 -8.58 -29.57
C ARG A 241 22.53 -7.81 -28.49
N GLN A 242 21.85 -6.94 -27.76
CA GLN A 242 22.42 -6.05 -26.75
C GLN A 242 21.89 -6.37 -25.34
N LEU A 243 20.95 -7.31 -25.24
CA LEU A 243 20.33 -7.75 -24.00
C LEU A 243 21.32 -8.53 -23.14
N ASN A 244 21.49 -8.10 -21.89
CA ASN A 244 22.14 -8.90 -20.87
C ASN A 244 21.16 -9.99 -20.38
N MET A 245 21.62 -11.24 -20.40
CA MET A 245 20.83 -12.40 -19.94
C MET A 245 20.96 -12.67 -18.45
N SER A 246 21.64 -11.81 -17.71
CA SER A 246 21.59 -11.76 -16.25
C SER A 246 20.59 -10.69 -15.80
N LEU A 247 19.86 -10.96 -14.71
CA LEU A 247 18.84 -10.07 -14.18
C LEU A 247 19.40 -9.14 -13.10
N ASN A 248 18.87 -7.92 -13.03
CA ASN A 248 19.17 -6.93 -11.98
C ASN A 248 20.67 -6.66 -11.75
N THR A 249 21.49 -6.68 -12.81
CA THR A 249 22.93 -6.37 -12.69
C THR A 249 23.20 -4.88 -12.53
N GLY A 250 22.22 -4.02 -12.82
CA GLY A 250 22.35 -2.56 -12.76
C GLY A 250 23.09 -1.96 -13.96
N LEU A 251 23.41 -2.77 -14.97
CA LEU A 251 24.10 -2.34 -16.19
C LEU A 251 23.18 -1.62 -17.19
N GLY A 252 21.85 -1.72 -16.97
CA GLY A 252 20.86 -1.32 -17.96
C GLY A 252 20.81 -2.27 -19.15
N ARG A 253 19.70 -2.25 -19.90
CA ARG A 253 19.45 -3.11 -21.07
C ARG A 253 19.44 -4.60 -20.70
N GLU A 254 18.72 -4.89 -19.63
CA GLU A 254 18.51 -6.20 -19.05
C GLU A 254 17.05 -6.39 -18.69
N ILE A 255 16.65 -7.64 -18.50
CA ILE A 255 15.43 -7.95 -17.76
C ILE A 255 15.70 -7.59 -16.30
N GLY A 256 14.78 -6.85 -15.67
CA GLY A 256 15.00 -6.43 -14.30
C GLY A 256 13.85 -5.65 -13.69
N SER A 257 13.91 -5.45 -12.38
CA SER A 257 12.90 -4.73 -11.62
C SER A 257 13.52 -4.07 -10.40
N TYR A 258 12.71 -3.28 -9.69
CA TYR A 258 13.05 -2.70 -8.39
C TYR A 258 12.53 -3.56 -7.21
N HIS A 259 12.12 -4.81 -7.47
CA HIS A 259 11.59 -5.70 -6.43
C HIS A 259 12.66 -6.03 -5.37
N PRO A 260 12.38 -5.85 -4.07
CA PRO A 260 13.36 -6.12 -3.01
C PRO A 260 13.84 -7.57 -2.92
N ALA A 261 13.04 -8.51 -3.42
CA ALA A 261 13.37 -9.94 -3.45
C ALA A 261 14.46 -10.30 -4.46
N GLY A 262 14.75 -9.43 -5.43
CA GLY A 262 15.67 -9.70 -6.54
C GLY A 262 15.02 -10.55 -7.63
N GLY A 263 15.14 -10.13 -8.89
CA GLY A 263 14.47 -10.76 -10.03
C GLY A 263 13.50 -9.80 -10.75
N ALA A 264 12.63 -10.36 -11.59
CA ALA A 264 11.66 -9.61 -12.40
C ALA A 264 10.48 -10.50 -12.81
N ASN A 265 9.31 -9.91 -12.98
CA ASN A 265 8.19 -10.58 -13.62
C ASN A 265 8.35 -10.59 -15.14
N VAL A 266 7.96 -11.70 -15.76
CA VAL A 266 7.82 -11.84 -17.20
C VAL A 266 6.41 -12.30 -17.53
N LEU A 267 5.86 -11.74 -18.59
CA LEU A 267 4.60 -12.16 -19.18
C LEU A 267 4.88 -13.22 -20.23
N LEU A 268 4.15 -14.32 -20.18
CA LEU A 268 4.22 -15.39 -21.17
C LEU A 268 3.15 -15.20 -22.25
N VAL A 269 3.34 -15.84 -23.39
CA VAL A 269 2.45 -15.73 -24.56
C VAL A 269 1.02 -16.16 -24.25
N ASP A 270 0.81 -17.10 -23.33
CA ASP A 270 -0.53 -17.54 -22.88
C ASP A 270 -1.24 -16.52 -21.96
N GLY A 271 -0.58 -15.41 -21.62
CA GLY A 271 -1.10 -14.36 -20.74
C GLY A 271 -0.82 -14.58 -19.26
N SER A 272 -0.17 -15.70 -18.88
CA SER A 272 0.28 -15.93 -17.51
C SER A 272 1.55 -15.15 -17.19
N VAL A 273 1.79 -14.90 -15.90
CA VAL A 273 2.99 -14.20 -15.42
C VAL A 273 3.85 -15.15 -14.60
N LYS A 274 5.15 -15.14 -14.86
CA LYS A 274 6.16 -15.90 -14.12
C LYS A 274 7.18 -14.95 -13.52
N PHE A 275 7.58 -15.21 -12.28
CA PHE A 275 8.70 -14.51 -11.67
C PHE A 275 10.01 -15.24 -11.97
N LEU A 276 11.01 -14.50 -12.44
CA LEU A 276 12.37 -14.99 -12.64
C LEU A 276 13.27 -14.36 -11.57
N SER A 277 13.96 -15.18 -10.79
CA SER A 277 14.96 -14.67 -9.84
C SER A 277 16.23 -14.23 -10.57
N ASP A 278 17.03 -13.38 -9.92
CA ASP A 278 18.37 -12.99 -10.38
C ASP A 278 19.36 -14.17 -10.47
N LEU A 279 19.04 -15.29 -9.82
CA LEU A 279 19.77 -16.56 -9.91
C LEU A 279 19.37 -17.44 -11.10
N THR A 280 18.37 -17.04 -11.89
CA THR A 280 17.92 -17.81 -13.05
C THR A 280 19.07 -17.93 -14.06
N PRO A 281 19.44 -19.16 -14.49
CA PRO A 281 20.54 -19.33 -15.42
C PRO A 281 20.27 -18.63 -16.77
N PRO A 282 21.25 -17.93 -17.36
CA PRO A 282 21.09 -17.23 -18.64
C PRO A 282 20.51 -18.08 -19.77
N GLN A 283 20.84 -19.38 -19.80
CA GLN A 283 20.36 -20.32 -20.82
C GLN A 283 18.85 -20.57 -20.71
N VAL A 284 18.31 -20.59 -19.47
CA VAL A 284 16.86 -20.73 -19.26
C VAL A 284 16.15 -19.51 -19.82
N ILE A 285 16.69 -18.31 -19.56
CA ILE A 285 16.11 -17.06 -20.05
C ILE A 285 16.17 -16.99 -21.58
N GLU A 286 17.30 -17.39 -22.17
CA GLU A 286 17.45 -17.46 -23.63
C GLU A 286 16.41 -18.39 -24.27
N SER A 287 16.22 -19.59 -23.72
CA SER A 287 15.23 -20.56 -24.23
C SER A 287 13.79 -20.08 -24.10
N MET A 288 13.51 -19.23 -23.10
CA MET A 288 12.18 -18.64 -22.92
C MET A 288 11.92 -17.49 -23.89
N LEU A 289 12.93 -16.90 -24.54
CA LEU A 289 12.74 -15.76 -25.45
C LEU A 289 12.45 -16.19 -26.89
N THR A 290 12.85 -17.39 -27.30
CA THR A 290 12.67 -17.87 -28.66
C THR A 290 11.24 -18.39 -28.91
N ILE A 291 10.77 -18.25 -30.14
CA ILE A 291 9.48 -18.83 -30.57
C ILE A 291 9.61 -20.24 -31.13
N ASN A 292 10.81 -20.65 -31.56
CA ASN A 292 11.05 -21.93 -32.23
C ASN A 292 12.51 -22.45 -32.08
N GLY A 293 13.15 -22.19 -30.94
CA GLY A 293 14.50 -22.65 -30.61
C GLY A 293 14.63 -24.16 -30.44
N GLY A 294 13.53 -24.87 -30.13
CA GLY A 294 13.55 -26.33 -29.98
C GLY A 294 14.24 -26.82 -28.69
N GLU A 295 14.44 -25.93 -27.74
CA GLU A 295 15.14 -26.17 -26.47
C GLU A 295 14.14 -26.69 -25.42
N THR A 296 14.50 -27.77 -24.71
CA THR A 296 13.69 -28.25 -23.58
C THR A 296 13.94 -27.36 -22.37
N VAL A 297 13.00 -26.45 -22.07
CA VAL A 297 13.01 -25.68 -20.82
C VAL A 297 12.80 -26.67 -19.66
N ALA A 298 13.85 -26.91 -18.87
CA ALA A 298 13.71 -27.71 -17.66
C ALA A 298 12.79 -26.98 -16.66
N PRO A 299 11.85 -27.70 -16.00
CA PRO A 299 10.85 -27.10 -15.13
C PRO A 299 11.43 -26.39 -13.90
#